data_AF-A0A7W0Z767-F1
#
_entry.id   AF-A0A7W0Z767-F1
#
_cell.length_a   1.000
_cell.length_b   1.000
_cell.length_c   1.000
_cell.angle_alpha   90.00
_cell.angle_beta   90.00
_cell.angle_gamma   90.00
#
_symmetry.space_group_name_H-M   'P 1'
#
loop_
_entity.id
_entity.type
_entity.pdbx_description
1 polymer ?
#
loop_
_entity_poly.entity_id
_entity_poly.type
_entity_poly.pdbx_seq_one_letter_code
_entity_poly.pdbx_strand_id
1 'polypeptide(L)' 'MPADRFLTLTDVGETLNITPAQTYALVRRGDLKALKIGGRGQWRVERTELEAYIQRMYDETARFVAESSRRPADADNPS' A
#
# COMPACT_ATOMS: atom_id res chain seq x y z
N MET A 1 -3.47 -11.63 -22.80
CA MET A 1 -4.71 -11.36 -22.05
C MET A 1 -4.64 -9.91 -21.57
N PRO A 2 -5.59 -9.02 -21.93
CA PRO A 2 -5.61 -7.68 -21.38
C PRO A 2 -5.78 -7.79 -19.86
N ALA A 3 -4.86 -7.19 -19.10
CA ALA A 3 -4.99 -7.15 -17.65
C ALA A 3 -6.18 -6.24 -17.30
N ASP A 4 -7.05 -6.68 -16.39
CA ASP A 4 -8.16 -5.84 -15.93
C ASP A 4 -7.60 -4.52 -15.37
N ARG A 5 -8.12 -3.41 -15.91
CA ARG A 5 -7.71 -2.06 -15.53
C ARG A 5 -8.16 -1.71 -14.11
N PHE A 6 -9.30 -2.25 -13.70
CA PHE A 6 -9.92 -2.00 -12.39
C PHE A 6 -10.00 -3.30 -11.59
N LEU A 7 -9.41 -3.26 -10.41
CA LEU A 7 -9.34 -4.36 -9.45
C LEU A 7 -10.41 -4.20 -8.37
N THR A 8 -10.92 -5.30 -7.86
CA THR A 8 -11.77 -5.30 -6.66
C THR A 8 -10.90 -5.17 -5.40
N LEU A 9 -11.50 -4.81 -4.26
CA LEU A 9 -10.76 -4.80 -2.98
C LEU A 9 -10.23 -6.18 -2.60
N THR A 10 -10.89 -7.24 -3.07
CA THR A 10 -10.45 -8.62 -2.89
C THR A 10 -9.17 -8.88 -3.68
N ASP A 11 -9.15 -8.59 -4.97
CA ASP A 11 -7.96 -8.81 -5.83
C ASP A 11 -6.75 -7.99 -5.35
N VAL A 12 -7.00 -6.75 -4.90
CA VAL A 12 -5.95 -5.91 -4.31
C VAL A 12 -5.44 -6.52 -3.01
N GLY A 13 -6.34 -7.03 -2.15
CA GLY A 13 -5.96 -7.71 -0.91
C GLY A 13 -5.09 -8.93 -1.20
N GLU A 14 -5.47 -9.76 -2.16
CA GLU A 14 -4.68 -10.90 -2.61
C GLU A 14 -3.31 -10.48 -3.12
N THR A 15 -3.24 -9.42 -3.93
CA THR A 15 -1.97 -8.91 -4.50
C THR A 15 -1.02 -8.41 -3.42
N LEU A 16 -1.54 -7.70 -2.41
CA LEU A 16 -0.74 -7.16 -1.30
C LEU A 16 -0.57 -8.16 -0.15
N ASN A 17 -1.15 -9.36 -0.27
CA ASN A 17 -1.21 -10.38 0.77
C ASN A 17 -1.79 -9.85 2.10
N ILE A 18 -2.89 -9.10 2.01
CA ILE A 18 -3.63 -8.54 3.15
C ILE A 18 -5.12 -8.91 3.08
N THR A 19 -5.82 -8.78 4.20
CA THR A 19 -7.25 -9.05 4.24
C THR A 19 -8.06 -7.96 3.50
N PRO A 20 -9.23 -8.28 2.92
CA PRO A 20 -10.10 -7.28 2.28
C PRO A 20 -10.50 -6.12 3.21
N ALA A 21 -10.61 -6.38 4.52
CA ALA A 21 -10.87 -5.36 5.52
C ALA A 21 -9.72 -4.35 5.65
N GLN A 22 -8.47 -4.82 5.58
CA GLN A 22 -7.28 -3.95 5.55
C GLN A 22 -7.22 -3.14 4.25
N THR A 23 -7.53 -3.76 3.11
CA THR A 23 -7.63 -3.04 1.82
C THR A 23 -8.68 -1.94 1.89
N TYR A 24 -9.86 -2.22 2.45
CA TYR A 24 -10.89 -1.21 2.64
C TYR A 24 -10.44 -0.06 3.55
N ALA A 25 -9.68 -0.36 4.60
CA ALA A 25 -9.14 0.67 5.49
C ALA A 25 -8.19 1.63 4.75
N LEU A 26 -7.32 1.11 3.86
CA LEU A 26 -6.45 1.94 3.02
C LEU A 26 -7.26 2.90 2.14
N VAL A 27 -8.33 2.40 1.51
CA VAL A 27 -9.22 3.22 0.69
C VAL A 27 -9.95 4.27 1.53
N ARG A 28 -10.45 3.87 2.70
CA ARG A 28 -11.20 4.76 3.60
C ARG A 28 -10.32 5.87 4.17
N ARG A 29 -9.05 5.61 4.44
CA ARG A 29 -8.07 6.61 4.88
C ARG A 29 -7.55 7.49 3.75
N GLY A 30 -7.73 7.06 2.49
CA GLY A 30 -7.24 7.75 1.31
C GLY A 30 -5.81 7.36 0.90
N ASP A 31 -5.20 6.38 1.58
CA ASP A 31 -3.85 5.87 1.27
C ASP A 31 -3.82 5.22 -0.12
N LEU A 32 -4.92 4.55 -0.49
CA LEU A 32 -5.12 3.89 -1.77
C LEU A 32 -6.32 4.51 -2.49
N LYS A 33 -6.10 5.10 -3.67
CA LYS A 33 -7.20 5.67 -4.46
C LYS A 33 -8.09 4.59 -5.01
N ALA A 34 -9.40 4.75 -4.80
CA ALA A 34 -10.41 3.88 -5.35
C ALA A 34 -11.64 4.68 -5.81
N LEU A 35 -12.32 4.15 -6.81
CA LEU A 35 -13.58 4.64 -7.33
C LEU A 35 -14.72 3.86 -6.69
N LYS A 36 -15.74 4.56 -6.20
CA LYS A 36 -16.99 3.95 -5.77
C LYS A 36 -17.95 3.92 -6.95
N ILE A 37 -18.19 2.73 -7.49
CA ILE A 37 -19.02 2.54 -8.70
C ILE A 37 -20.38 1.95 -8.32
N GLY A 38 -21.44 2.63 -8.77
CA GLY A 38 -22.83 2.18 -8.64
C GLY A 38 -23.44 2.34 -7.24
N GLY A 39 -24.78 2.23 -7.18
CA GLY A 39 -25.57 2.43 -5.96
C GLY A 39 -25.38 1.38 -4.86
N ARG A 40 -24.69 0.26 -5.15
CA ARG A 40 -24.40 -0.81 -4.18
C ARG A 40 -23.06 -0.64 -3.46
N GLY A 41 -22.35 0.46 -3.68
CA GLY A 41 -21.11 0.77 -2.97
C GLY A 41 -19.93 -0.14 -3.29
N GLN A 42 -19.82 -0.59 -4.54
CA GLN A 42 -18.66 -1.36 -4.97
C GLN A 42 -17.46 -0.44 -5.15
N TRP A 43 -16.33 -0.80 -4.55
CA TRP A 43 -15.07 -0.11 -4.74
C TRP A 43 -14.25 -0.77 -5.83
N ARG A 44 -13.58 0.05 -6.63
CA ARG A 44 -12.68 -0.36 -7.70
C ARG A 44 -11.40 0.43 -7.62
N VAL A 45 -10.28 -0.26 -7.66
CA VAL A 45 -8.94 0.34 -7.62
C VAL A 45 -8.35 0.23 -9.01
N GLU A 46 -7.84 1.33 -9.57
CA GLU A 46 -7.12 1.24 -10.83
C GLU A 46 -5.77 0.56 -10.61
N ARG A 47 -5.36 -0.34 -11.51
CA ARG A 47 -4.08 -1.05 -11.40
C ARG A 47 -2.89 -0.10 -11.22
N THR A 48 -2.88 1.00 -11.97
CA THR A 48 -1.83 2.02 -11.89
C THR A 48 -1.78 2.71 -10.53
N GLU A 49 -2.93 2.91 -9.87
CA GLU A 49 -2.97 3.48 -8.52
C GLU A 49 -2.50 2.48 -7.46
N LEU A 50 -2.74 1.18 -7.65
CA LEU A 50 -2.15 0.14 -6.81
C LEU A 50 -0.63 0.10 -6.97
N GLU A 51 -0.11 0.09 -8.19
CA GLU A 51 1.33 0.13 -8.45
C GLU A 51 1.97 1.40 -7.88
N ALA A 52 1.33 2.56 -8.04
CA ALA A 52 1.79 3.80 -7.45
C ALA A 52 1.79 3.76 -5.91
N TYR A 53 0.82 3.09 -5.29
CA TYR A 53 0.82 2.87 -3.84
C TYR A 53 2.00 2.02 -3.40
N ILE A 54 2.25 0.89 -4.09
CA ILE A 54 3.39 0.02 -3.82
C ILE A 54 4.71 0.80 -3.91
N GLN A 55 4.87 1.62 -4.95
CA GLN A 55 6.07 2.46 -5.10
C GLN A 55 6.25 3.44 -3.94
N ARG A 56 5.17 4.12 -3.50
CA ARG A 56 5.24 5.01 -2.32
C ARG A 56 5.66 4.27 -1.06
N MET A 57 5.15 3.06 -0.84
CA MET A 57 5.52 2.25 0.33
C MET A 57 7.00 1.83 0.30
N TYR A 58 7.53 1.49 -0.88
CA TYR A 58 8.96 1.22 -1.04
C TYR A 58 9.80 2.46 -0.75
N ASP A 59 9.42 3.63 -1.27
CA ASP A 59 10.14 4.88 -1.04
C ASP A 59 10.13 5.28 0.44
N GLU A 60 8.99 5.14 1.12
CA GLU A 60 8.86 5.39 2.55
C GLU A 60 9.73 4.43 3.38
N THR A 61 9.69 3.14 3.05
CA THR A 61 10.53 2.12 3.71
C THR A 61 12.01 2.42 3.50
N ALA A 62 12.41 2.78 2.27
CA ALA A 62 13.79 3.12 1.96
C ALA A 62 14.28 4.35 2.75
N ARG A 63 13.43 5.38 2.89
CA ARG A 63 13.72 6.57 3.72
C ARG A 63 13.87 6.20 5.19
N PHE A 64 12.96 5.39 5.73
CA PHE A 64 13.00 4.95 7.12
C PHE A 64 14.27 4.16 7.42
N VAL A 65 14.66 3.22 6.55
CA VAL A 65 15.90 2.44 6.70
C VAL A 65 17.12 3.35 6.63
N ALA A 66 17.17 4.27 5.65
CA ALA A 66 18.30 5.19 5.50
C ALA A 66 18.47 6.13 6.72
N GLU A 67 17.36 6.62 7.28
CA GLU A 67 17.37 7.43 8.51
C GLU A 67 17.80 6.61 9.72
N SER A 68 17.30 5.38 9.85
CA SER A 68 17.63 4.46 10.95
C SER A 68 19.10 4.04 10.91
N SER A 69 19.67 3.81 9.73
CA SER A 69 21.10 3.52 9.56
C SER A 69 22.02 4.73 9.80
N ARG A 70 21.48 5.95 9.83
CA ARG A 70 22.23 7.18 10.11
C ARG A 70 22.35 7.49 11.61
N ARG A 71 21.57 6.81 12.48
CA ARG A 71 21.92 6.70 13.90
C ARG A 71 22.99 5.62 14.03
N PRO A 72 24.26 5.97 14.32
CA PRO A 72 25.24 4.94 14.52
C PRO A 72 24.90 4.17 15.79
N ALA A 73 25.19 2.86 15.78
CA ALA A 73 25.24 1.99 16.96
C ALA A 73 26.44 2.35 17.86
N ASP A 74 26.71 3.64 18.06
CA ASP A 74 27.79 4.18 18.89
C ASP A 74 27.21 4.61 20.25
N ALA A 75 26.59 3.70 20.99
CA ALA A 75 26.24 3.94 22.39
C ALA A 75 25.87 2.65 23.17
N ASP A 76 26.57 1.53 22.97
CA ASP A 76 26.62 0.51 24.03
C ASP A 76 27.73 -0.52 23.80
N ASN A 77 28.94 -0.22 24.25
CA ASN A 77 29.88 -1.25 24.70
C ASN A 77 30.79 -0.67 25.79
N PRO A 78 30.37 -0.65 27.05
CA PRO A 78 31.30 -0.45 28.16
C PRO A 78 32.14 -1.74 28.35
N SER A 79 33.45 -1.52 28.47
CA SER A 79 34.53 -2.53 28.57
C SER A 79 34.43 -3.47 29.77
#